data_AF-A0A221C916-F1
#
_entry.id   AF-A0A221C916-F1
#
_cell.length_a   1.000
_cell.length_b   1.000
_cell.length_c   1.000
_cell.angle_alpha   90.00
_cell.angle_beta   90.00
_cell.angle_gamma   90.00
#
_symmetry.space_group_name_H-M   'P 1'
#
loop_
_entity.id
_entity.type
_entity.pdbx_description
1 polymer ?
#
loop_
_entity_poly.entity_id
_entity_poly.type
_entity_poly.pdbx_seq_one_letter_code
_entity_poly.pdbx_strand_id
1 'polypeptide(L)'
;MECFDLAGKLVSDAMQGLNLNHNIAKKIWVYFIESKDTVVKTELESKSAVAKLLGVQHLVITNHLDKLIKGGVNGHYVFNYELNDLELEKLIEFSSLRKTRNCTVWAYNAITLELITDSFNSIQKAAEFFNVDYRSVVRHIDIELATKKGNYLVFFFNDKLTDLKRKKLLNNFKLAKNETTEIWVYKKLDDKFIRMNSNETGFSSKHLAAKELKLSHKTISKFLNTHKDYKGLYFYSIKL
;
A
#
# COMPACT_ATOMS: atom_id res chain seq x y z
N MET A 1 11.60 67.03 5.22
CA MET A 1 12.21 65.75 5.66
C MET A 1 11.06 64.83 6.09
N GLU A 2 10.18 64.46 5.15
CA GLU A 2 8.85 63.88 5.46
C GLU A 2 8.43 62.74 4.52
N CYS A 3 9.37 62.08 3.83
CA CYS A 3 9.05 60.91 2.98
C CYS A 3 9.38 59.55 3.62
N PHE A 4 10.13 59.50 4.73
CA PHE A 4 10.54 58.24 5.34
C PHE A 4 9.50 57.66 6.32
N ASP A 5 8.59 58.48 6.84
CA ASP A 5 7.66 58.06 7.91
C ASP A 5 6.36 57.43 7.36
N LEU A 6 6.00 57.73 6.11
CA LEU A 6 4.83 57.13 5.46
C LEU A 6 5.08 55.67 5.05
N ALA A 7 6.29 55.34 4.61
CA ALA A 7 6.65 53.98 4.22
C ALA A 7 6.69 53.03 5.43
N GLY A 8 7.19 53.51 6.58
CA GLY A 8 7.19 52.75 7.83
C GLY A 8 5.78 52.43 8.34
N LYS A 9 4.86 53.40 8.26
CA LYS A 9 3.45 53.21 8.61
C LYS A 9 2.72 52.24 7.68
N LEU A 10 2.90 52.38 6.36
CA LEU A 10 2.28 51.47 5.38
C LEU A 10 2.75 50.02 5.53
N VAL A 11 4.03 49.78 5.86
CA VAL A 11 4.54 48.43 6.13
C VAL A 11 4.00 47.90 7.45
N SER A 12 3.94 48.71 8.50
CA SER A 12 3.36 48.33 9.80
C SER A 12 1.87 47.96 9.69
N ASP A 13 1.08 48.76 8.97
CA ASP A 13 -0.37 48.56 8.82
C ASP A 13 -0.67 47.36 7.90
N ALA A 14 0.17 47.09 6.89
CA ALA A 14 0.08 45.89 6.07
C ALA A 14 0.45 44.61 6.85
N MET A 15 1.38 44.71 7.81
CA MET A 15 1.77 43.57 8.66
C MET A 15 0.80 43.30 9.80
N GLN A 16 0.06 44.30 10.31
CA GLN A 16 -0.98 44.09 11.33
C GLN A 16 -2.21 43.34 10.79
N GLY A 17 -2.51 43.47 9.49
CA GLY A 17 -3.60 42.73 8.83
C GLY A 17 -3.24 41.31 8.38
N LEU A 18 -1.94 41.02 8.24
CA LEU A 18 -1.44 39.69 7.99
C LEU A 18 -1.13 39.01 9.32
N ASN A 19 -2.15 38.35 9.87
CA ASN A 19 -2.00 37.42 10.99
C ASN A 19 -1.17 36.21 10.52
N LEU A 20 0.12 36.43 10.27
CA LEU A 20 1.13 35.45 9.84
C LEU A 20 1.51 34.58 11.04
N ASN A 21 0.51 33.85 11.54
CA ASN A 21 0.70 32.68 12.40
C ASN A 21 1.21 31.46 11.58
N HIS A 22 1.97 31.73 10.51
CA HIS A 22 2.31 30.78 9.46
C HIS A 22 3.69 30.13 9.63
N ASN A 23 4.51 30.56 10.59
CA ASN A 23 5.87 30.07 10.77
C ASN A 23 6.18 29.42 12.13
N ILE A 24 5.19 29.28 13.02
CA ILE A 24 5.37 28.38 14.16
C ILE A 24 5.02 26.98 13.66
N ALA A 25 6.03 26.10 13.65
CA ALA A 25 5.85 24.68 13.43
C ALA A 25 4.82 24.17 14.44
N LYS A 26 3.56 24.03 14.01
CA LYS A 26 2.50 23.48 14.85
C LYS A 26 2.70 21.98 14.88
N LYS A 27 3.00 21.47 16.07
CA LYS A 27 3.00 20.05 16.39
C LYS A 27 1.69 19.42 15.92
N ILE A 28 1.81 18.23 15.34
CA ILE A 28 0.68 17.45 14.84
C ILE A 28 0.76 16.08 15.47
N TRP A 29 -0.39 15.67 15.99
CA TRP A 29 -0.60 14.37 16.58
C TRP A 29 -1.20 13.45 15.54
N VAL A 30 -0.48 12.36 15.27
CA VAL A 30 -0.90 11.29 14.36
C VAL A 30 -1.31 10.11 15.21
N TYR A 31 -2.52 9.62 14.98
CA TYR A 31 -3.08 8.45 15.66
C TYR A 31 -3.34 7.35 14.65
N PHE A 32 -2.82 6.16 14.94
CA PHE A 32 -3.10 4.95 14.20
C PHE A 32 -3.71 3.91 15.15
N ILE A 33 -4.86 3.37 14.77
CA ILE A 33 -5.54 2.35 15.57
C ILE A 33 -5.18 0.99 14.98
N GLU A 34 -4.32 0.28 15.70
CA GLU A 34 -3.90 -1.07 15.39
C GLU A 34 -5.01 -2.09 15.73
N SER A 35 -4.71 -3.37 15.54
CA SER A 35 -5.57 -4.45 15.99
C SER A 35 -5.86 -4.36 17.49
N LYS A 36 -7.02 -4.87 17.92
CA LYS A 36 -7.45 -4.86 19.32
C LYS A 36 -7.50 -3.45 19.93
N ASP A 37 -7.79 -2.45 19.11
CA ASP A 37 -8.00 -1.05 19.51
C ASP A 37 -6.77 -0.41 20.19
N THR A 38 -5.59 -0.97 19.95
CA THR A 38 -4.33 -0.39 20.43
C THR A 38 -4.04 0.89 19.66
N VAL A 39 -3.93 2.01 20.37
CA VAL A 39 -3.65 3.32 19.77
C VAL A 39 -2.15 3.56 19.74
N VAL A 40 -1.60 3.71 18.54
CA VAL A 40 -0.25 4.23 18.33
C VAL A 40 -0.35 5.72 18.10
N LYS A 41 0.28 6.49 18.99
CA LYS A 41 0.36 7.94 18.93
C LYS A 41 1.76 8.34 18.49
N THR A 42 1.85 9.26 17.54
CA THR A 42 3.13 9.84 17.09
C THR A 42 2.98 11.35 16.99
N GLU A 43 3.92 12.07 17.58
CA GLU A 43 4.01 13.53 17.49
C GLU A 43 4.99 13.91 16.39
N LEU A 44 4.61 14.86 15.54
CA LEU A 44 5.43 15.37 14.45
C LEU A 44 5.43 16.89 14.43
N GLU A 45 6.56 17.50 14.10
CA GLU A 45 6.75 18.95 14.15
C GLU A 45 5.95 19.73 13.10
N SER A 46 5.45 19.08 12.03
CA SER A 46 4.75 19.80 10.95
C SER A 46 3.84 18.92 10.09
N LYS A 47 2.92 19.58 9.36
CA LYS A 47 2.11 18.95 8.30
C LYS A 47 2.97 18.29 7.23
N SER A 48 4.10 18.89 6.88
CA SER A 48 5.03 18.35 5.88
C SER A 48 5.69 17.06 6.34
N ALA A 49 6.05 16.98 7.63
CA ALA A 49 6.57 15.74 8.21
C ALA A 49 5.52 14.63 8.18
N VAL A 50 4.26 14.94 8.51
CA VAL A 50 3.13 13.99 8.43
C VAL A 50 2.89 13.54 7.00
N ALA A 51 2.87 14.46 6.03
CA ALA A 51 2.67 14.16 4.62
C ALA A 51 3.75 13.21 4.09
N LYS A 52 5.01 13.44 4.48
CA LYS A 52 6.15 12.57 4.15
C LYS A 52 6.02 11.20 4.79
N LEU A 53 5.68 11.13 6.08
CA LEU A 53 5.47 9.86 6.80
C LEU A 53 4.40 9.00 6.11
N LEU A 54 3.27 9.62 5.74
CA LEU A 54 2.14 8.93 5.15
C LEU A 54 2.22 8.75 3.63
N GLY A 55 3.26 9.30 2.98
CA GLY A 55 3.46 9.22 1.53
C GLY A 55 2.37 9.92 0.71
N VAL A 56 1.79 11.02 1.22
CA VAL A 56 0.69 11.76 0.57
C VAL A 56 1.03 13.22 0.33
N GLN A 57 0.23 13.90 -0.50
CA GLN A 57 0.37 15.33 -0.71
C GLN A 57 -0.05 16.13 0.54
N HIS A 58 0.59 17.27 0.76
CA HIS A 58 0.30 18.18 1.87
C HIS A 58 -1.19 18.62 1.95
N LEU A 59 -1.84 18.76 0.79
CA LEU A 59 -3.26 19.09 0.71
C LEU A 59 -4.16 18.01 1.33
N VAL A 60 -3.77 16.73 1.21
CA VAL A 60 -4.51 15.62 1.82
C VAL A 60 -4.50 15.76 3.34
N ILE A 61 -3.33 16.03 3.93
CA ILE A 61 -3.22 16.26 5.38
C ILE A 61 -4.07 17.46 5.80
N THR A 62 -4.02 18.56 5.05
CA THR A 62 -4.82 19.75 5.34
C THR A 62 -6.33 19.46 5.31
N ASN A 63 -6.78 18.64 4.36
CA ASN A 63 -8.19 18.28 4.25
C ASN A 63 -8.68 17.37 5.38
N HIS A 64 -7.79 16.58 6.00
CA HIS A 64 -8.10 15.60 7.03
C HIS A 64 -7.79 16.07 8.46
N LEU A 65 -7.01 17.15 8.61
CA LEU A 65 -6.63 17.70 9.91
C LEU A 65 -7.87 18.04 10.75
N ASP A 66 -7.88 17.57 12.00
CA ASP A 66 -8.94 17.78 12.99
C ASP A 66 -10.31 17.21 12.59
N LYS A 67 -10.33 16.26 11.65
CA LYS A 67 -11.58 15.65 11.15
C LYS A 67 -11.59 14.14 11.32
N LEU A 68 -12.73 13.64 11.80
CA LEU A 68 -13.04 12.21 11.83
C LEU A 68 -13.56 11.77 10.46
N ILE A 69 -12.64 11.46 9.55
CA ILE A 69 -12.97 10.89 8.23
C ILE A 69 -12.83 9.37 8.28
N LYS A 70 -13.87 8.64 7.85
CA LYS A 70 -13.84 7.16 7.84
C LYS A 70 -12.66 6.68 7.00
N GLY A 71 -11.80 5.86 7.59
CA GLY A 71 -10.59 5.36 6.93
C GLY A 71 -9.35 6.22 7.14
N GLY A 72 -9.50 7.48 7.55
CA GLY A 72 -8.38 8.42 7.71
C GLY A 72 -7.51 8.55 6.46
N VAL A 73 -6.28 9.02 6.64
CA VAL A 73 -5.22 9.02 5.61
C VAL A 73 -4.40 7.75 5.78
N ASN A 74 -4.55 6.77 4.89
CA ASN A 74 -3.90 5.46 5.01
C ASN A 74 -4.11 4.82 6.40
N GLY A 75 -5.30 4.99 6.96
CA GLY A 75 -5.63 4.48 8.29
C GLY A 75 -5.30 5.42 9.46
N HIS A 76 -4.56 6.50 9.22
CA HIS A 76 -4.12 7.43 10.26
C HIS A 76 -5.07 8.63 10.39
N TYR A 77 -5.21 9.12 11.60
CA TYR A 77 -5.96 10.33 11.95
C TYR A 77 -5.00 11.40 12.42
N VAL A 78 -5.26 12.65 12.07
CA VAL A 78 -4.32 13.75 12.25
C VAL A 78 -5.00 14.93 12.92
N PHE A 79 -4.44 15.39 14.03
CA PHE A 79 -4.97 16.48 14.84
C PHE A 79 -3.88 17.51 15.14
N ASN A 80 -4.26 18.77 15.21
CA ASN A 80 -3.39 19.88 15.59
C ASN A 80 -3.18 19.97 17.12
N TYR A 81 -3.87 19.11 17.87
CA TYR A 81 -3.88 19.03 19.32
C TYR A 81 -3.86 17.56 19.75
N GLU A 82 -3.44 17.33 21.00
CA GLU A 82 -3.48 16.00 21.58
C GLU A 82 -4.89 15.67 22.04
N LEU A 83 -5.43 14.53 21.60
CA LEU A 83 -6.74 14.04 22.02
C LEU A 83 -6.72 13.61 23.49
N ASN A 84 -7.76 13.98 24.22
CA ASN A 84 -8.01 13.45 25.56
C ASN A 84 -8.64 12.04 25.50
N ASP A 85 -8.78 11.38 26.65
CA ASP A 85 -9.28 10.01 26.76
C ASP A 85 -10.67 9.81 26.11
N LEU A 86 -11.60 10.75 26.34
CA LEU A 86 -12.95 10.68 25.75
C LEU A 86 -12.91 10.83 24.21
N GLU A 87 -12.01 11.66 23.69
CA GLU A 87 -11.80 11.80 22.25
C GLU A 87 -11.12 10.59 21.64
N LEU A 88 -10.18 9.95 22.36
CA LEU A 88 -9.56 8.70 21.96
C LEU A 88 -10.57 7.55 21.88
N GLU A 89 -11.46 7.43 22.87
CA GLU A 89 -12.55 6.44 22.84
C GLU A 89 -13.45 6.64 21.61
N LYS A 90 -13.87 7.88 21.35
CA LYS A 90 -14.65 8.22 20.14
C LYS A 90 -13.90 7.90 18.85
N LEU A 91 -12.59 8.12 18.82
CA LEU A 91 -11.75 7.79 17.68
C LEU A 91 -11.70 6.28 17.43
N ILE A 92 -11.55 5.49 18.50
CA ILE A 92 -11.57 4.02 18.47
C ILE A 92 -12.91 3.53 17.93
N GLU A 93 -14.01 3.97 18.54
CA GLU A 93 -15.36 3.62 18.11
C GLU A 93 -15.57 3.97 16.64
N PHE A 94 -15.20 5.19 16.24
CA PHE A 94 -15.34 5.64 14.86
C PHE A 94 -14.50 4.83 13.87
N SER A 95 -13.28 4.44 14.26
CA SER A 95 -12.42 3.61 13.41
C SER A 95 -12.99 2.22 13.14
N SER A 96 -13.79 1.69 14.07
CA SER A 96 -14.47 0.41 13.93
C SER A 96 -15.52 0.42 12.81
N LEU A 97 -16.07 1.60 12.48
CA LEU A 97 -17.08 1.81 11.43
C LEU A 97 -16.52 1.74 10.00
N ARG A 98 -15.22 1.48 9.84
CA ARG A 98 -14.58 1.33 8.52
C ARG A 98 -15.06 0.05 7.84
N LYS A 99 -15.20 0.11 6.51
CA LYS A 99 -15.56 -1.07 5.69
C LYS A 99 -14.62 -2.25 5.91
N THR A 100 -13.35 -1.97 6.17
CA THR A 100 -12.36 -2.96 6.58
C THR A 100 -11.70 -2.43 7.85
N ARG A 101 -12.06 -3.01 8.99
CA ARG A 101 -11.42 -2.71 10.27
C ARG A 101 -9.96 -3.17 10.21
N ASN A 102 -9.07 -2.39 10.82
CA ASN A 102 -7.69 -2.83 10.97
C ASN A 102 -7.66 -4.05 11.90
N CYS A 103 -6.85 -5.05 11.55
CA CYS A 103 -6.86 -6.34 12.22
C CYS A 103 -5.45 -6.90 12.30
N THR A 104 -5.29 -7.89 13.16
CA THR A 104 -4.07 -8.70 13.18
C THR A 104 -4.01 -9.49 11.89
N VAL A 105 -2.85 -9.57 11.26
CA VAL A 105 -2.65 -10.34 10.03
C VAL A 105 -1.61 -11.43 10.28
N TRP A 106 -2.01 -12.67 10.06
CA TRP A 106 -1.14 -13.83 10.05
C TRP A 106 -0.78 -14.18 8.61
N ALA A 107 0.51 -14.17 8.30
CA ALA A 107 1.03 -14.47 6.97
C ALA A 107 1.75 -15.81 6.97
N TYR A 108 1.24 -16.75 6.16
CA TYR A 108 1.80 -18.09 6.04
C TYR A 108 2.41 -18.31 4.68
N ASN A 109 3.56 -18.96 4.62
CA ASN A 109 4.09 -19.49 3.37
C ASN A 109 3.05 -20.46 2.78
N ALA A 110 2.65 -20.25 1.53
CA ALA A 110 1.54 -21.00 0.97
C ALA A 110 1.87 -22.47 0.66
N ILE A 111 3.16 -22.82 0.63
CA ILE A 111 3.64 -24.18 0.38
C ILE A 111 3.83 -24.92 1.71
N THR A 112 4.56 -24.32 2.67
CA THR A 112 4.88 -25.00 3.94
C THR A 112 3.84 -24.77 5.04
N LEU A 113 2.98 -23.76 4.90
CA LEU A 113 2.09 -23.25 5.95
C LEU A 113 2.81 -22.86 7.25
N GLU A 114 4.10 -22.60 7.17
CA GLU A 114 4.86 -21.98 8.26
C GLU A 114 4.61 -20.48 8.25
N LEU A 115 4.66 -19.88 9.44
CA LEU A 115 4.59 -18.43 9.55
C LEU A 115 5.81 -17.80 8.91
N ILE A 116 5.60 -16.79 8.07
CA ILE A 116 6.69 -16.04 7.46
C ILE A 116 7.42 -15.20 8.51
N THR A 117 6.65 -14.70 9.48
CA THR A 117 7.12 -13.96 10.66
C THR A 117 6.00 -13.99 11.72
N ASP A 118 6.23 -13.37 12.87
CA ASP A 118 5.18 -13.17 13.87
C ASP A 118 4.00 -12.38 13.28
N SER A 119 2.83 -12.48 13.91
CA SER A 119 1.64 -11.80 13.42
C SER A 119 1.84 -10.28 13.32
N PHE A 120 1.39 -9.67 12.24
CA PHE A 120 1.35 -8.22 12.11
C PHE A 120 0.18 -7.67 12.92
N ASN A 121 0.41 -6.62 13.70
CA ASN A 121 -0.65 -5.97 14.48
C ASN A 121 -1.55 -5.03 13.64
N SER A 122 -1.31 -4.94 12.33
CA SER A 122 -2.15 -4.19 11.40
C SER A 122 -1.95 -4.67 9.96
N ILE A 123 -2.95 -4.39 9.12
CA ILE A 123 -2.87 -4.63 7.67
C ILE A 123 -1.77 -3.76 7.04
N GLN A 124 -1.59 -2.54 7.54
CA GLN A 124 -0.57 -1.60 7.04
C GLN A 124 0.85 -2.13 7.23
N LYS A 125 1.19 -2.66 8.42
CA LYS A 125 2.51 -3.26 8.66
C LYS A 125 2.75 -4.50 7.80
N ALA A 126 1.72 -5.31 7.57
CA ALA A 126 1.83 -6.43 6.62
C ALA A 126 2.14 -5.90 5.20
N ALA A 127 1.42 -4.87 4.75
CA ALA A 127 1.62 -4.28 3.42
C ALA A 127 3.05 -3.72 3.25
N GLU A 128 3.57 -3.02 4.27
CA GLU A 128 4.95 -2.52 4.31
C GLU A 128 5.98 -3.65 4.25
N PHE A 129 5.80 -4.70 5.05
CA PHE A 129 6.70 -5.87 5.06
C PHE A 129 6.81 -6.53 3.69
N PHE A 130 5.67 -6.72 3.00
CA PHE A 130 5.64 -7.32 1.67
C PHE A 130 5.93 -6.32 0.53
N ASN A 131 6.14 -5.04 0.85
CA ASN A 131 6.30 -3.95 -0.11
C ASN A 131 5.18 -3.90 -1.17
N VAL A 132 3.93 -3.91 -0.70
CA VAL A 132 2.72 -3.88 -1.54
C VAL A 132 1.75 -2.81 -1.07
N ASP A 133 0.79 -2.45 -1.93
CA ASP A 133 -0.31 -1.56 -1.55
C ASP A 133 -1.18 -2.19 -0.44
N TYR A 134 -1.64 -1.38 0.51
CA TYR A 134 -2.55 -1.76 1.59
C TYR A 134 -3.77 -2.55 1.07
N ARG A 135 -4.39 -2.08 -0.02
CA ARG A 135 -5.57 -2.73 -0.60
C ARG A 135 -5.26 -4.12 -1.17
N SER A 136 -4.00 -4.37 -1.52
CA SER A 136 -3.54 -5.67 -1.98
C SER A 136 -3.68 -6.70 -0.87
N VAL A 137 -3.30 -6.37 0.37
CA VAL A 137 -3.44 -7.26 1.52
C VAL A 137 -4.92 -7.44 1.88
N VAL A 138 -5.68 -6.33 1.99
CA VAL A 138 -7.13 -6.37 2.31
C VAL A 138 -7.91 -7.33 1.42
N ARG A 139 -7.63 -7.35 0.12
CA ARG A 139 -8.35 -8.20 -0.84
C ARG A 139 -8.07 -9.70 -0.69
N HIS A 140 -6.99 -10.07 -0.01
CA HIS A 140 -6.52 -11.46 0.08
C HIS A 140 -6.51 -12.03 1.49
N ILE A 141 -6.96 -11.26 2.48
CA ILE A 141 -7.23 -11.75 3.83
C ILE A 141 -8.43 -12.70 3.80
N ASP A 142 -8.28 -13.87 4.44
CA ASP A 142 -9.30 -14.90 4.67
C ASP A 142 -9.94 -15.52 3.41
N ILE A 143 -9.47 -15.20 2.20
CA ILE A 143 -10.05 -15.73 0.95
C ILE A 143 -9.64 -17.18 0.65
N GLU A 144 -8.76 -17.79 1.45
CA GLU A 144 -8.25 -19.16 1.27
C GLU A 144 -7.58 -19.42 -0.09
N LEU A 145 -7.05 -18.37 -0.73
CA LEU A 145 -6.30 -18.46 -1.98
C LEU A 145 -4.89 -17.91 -1.78
N ALA A 146 -3.90 -18.66 -2.26
CA ALA A 146 -2.50 -18.29 -2.20
C ALA A 146 -2.23 -17.12 -3.15
N THR A 147 -1.41 -16.18 -2.70
CA THR A 147 -1.12 -14.96 -3.45
C THR A 147 0.36 -14.58 -3.38
N LYS A 148 0.96 -14.19 -4.51
CA LYS A 148 2.30 -13.64 -4.64
C LYS A 148 2.29 -12.19 -4.18
N LYS A 149 3.13 -11.90 -3.19
CA LYS A 149 3.35 -10.55 -2.63
C LYS A 149 4.84 -10.37 -2.40
N GLY A 150 5.44 -9.44 -3.13
CA GLY A 150 6.88 -9.37 -3.26
C GLY A 150 7.45 -10.71 -3.74
N ASN A 151 8.42 -11.24 -2.98
CA ASN A 151 9.07 -12.52 -3.27
C ASN A 151 8.40 -13.74 -2.60
N TYR A 152 7.27 -13.53 -1.92
CA TYR A 152 6.59 -14.58 -1.16
C TYR A 152 5.35 -15.05 -1.87
N LEU A 153 5.09 -16.36 -1.78
CA LEU A 153 3.78 -16.93 -2.04
C LEU A 153 3.10 -17.17 -0.69
N VAL A 154 2.02 -16.44 -0.42
CA VAL A 154 1.50 -16.25 0.94
C VAL A 154 -0.02 -16.45 1.01
N PHE A 155 -0.49 -16.96 2.15
CA PHE A 155 -1.88 -16.80 2.59
C PHE A 155 -1.96 -15.77 3.71
N PHE A 156 -2.98 -14.92 3.68
CA PHE A 156 -3.29 -13.99 4.76
C PHE A 156 -4.54 -14.41 5.51
N PHE A 157 -4.48 -14.40 6.83
CA PHE A 157 -5.62 -14.66 7.70
C PHE A 157 -5.69 -13.65 8.83
N ASN A 158 -6.91 -13.34 9.28
CA ASN A 158 -7.10 -12.49 10.46
C ASN A 158 -6.83 -13.25 11.77
N ASP A 159 -7.03 -14.56 11.75
CA ASP A 159 -6.79 -15.46 12.87
C ASP A 159 -5.71 -16.47 12.57
N LYS A 160 -5.09 -16.98 13.64
CA LYS A 160 -4.10 -18.06 13.54
C LYS A 160 -4.78 -19.30 12.96
N LEU A 161 -4.11 -19.96 12.01
CA LEU A 161 -4.64 -21.17 11.39
C LEU A 161 -4.75 -22.32 12.39
N THR A 162 -5.93 -22.94 12.44
CA THR A 162 -6.17 -24.21 13.13
C THR A 162 -5.64 -25.39 12.33
N ASP A 163 -5.36 -26.52 13.00
CA ASP A 163 -4.85 -27.72 12.34
C ASP A 163 -5.78 -28.27 11.27
N LEU A 164 -7.09 -28.20 11.50
CA LEU A 164 -8.10 -28.59 10.53
C LEU A 164 -8.00 -27.74 9.25
N LYS A 165 -7.83 -26.42 9.41
CA LYS A 165 -7.74 -25.49 8.28
C LYS A 165 -6.42 -25.64 7.54
N ARG A 166 -5.31 -25.89 8.25
CA ARG A 166 -4.01 -26.24 7.64
C ARG A 166 -4.14 -27.46 6.73
N LYS A 167 -4.73 -28.55 7.22
CA LYS A 167 -4.96 -29.77 6.43
C LYS A 167 -5.81 -29.50 5.18
N LYS A 168 -6.88 -28.70 5.32
CA LYS A 168 -7.75 -28.31 4.19
C LYS A 168 -6.98 -27.55 3.10
N LEU A 169 -6.13 -26.60 3.49
CA LEU A 169 -5.36 -25.77 2.56
C LEU A 169 -4.28 -26.58 1.83
N LEU A 170 -3.59 -27.50 2.51
CA LEU A 170 -2.61 -28.40 1.86
C LEU A 170 -3.27 -29.29 0.81
N ASN A 171 -4.46 -29.84 1.12
CA ASN A 171 -5.17 -30.73 0.20
C ASN A 171 -5.84 -30.00 -0.98
N ASN A 172 -6.13 -28.70 -0.83
CA ASN A 172 -6.86 -27.91 -1.82
C ASN A 172 -6.14 -26.60 -2.16
N PHE A 173 -4.83 -26.69 -2.38
CA PHE A 173 -4.03 -25.54 -2.75
C PHE A 173 -4.57 -24.87 -4.03
N LYS A 174 -4.85 -23.56 -3.96
CA LYS A 174 -5.36 -22.76 -5.07
C LYS A 174 -4.72 -21.39 -5.07
N LEU A 175 -4.36 -20.92 -6.26
CA LEU A 175 -3.83 -19.57 -6.48
C LEU A 175 -4.96 -18.57 -6.78
N ALA A 176 -4.82 -17.34 -6.30
CA ALA A 176 -5.75 -16.27 -6.60
C ALA A 176 -5.74 -15.93 -8.11
N LYS A 177 -6.90 -15.91 -8.76
CA LYS A 177 -7.01 -15.80 -10.24
C LYS A 177 -6.58 -14.46 -10.85
N ASN A 178 -6.21 -13.47 -10.03
CA ASN A 178 -5.81 -12.13 -10.48
C ASN A 178 -4.41 -11.72 -10.03
N GLU A 179 -3.59 -12.70 -9.64
CA GLU A 179 -2.15 -12.52 -9.51
C GLU A 179 -1.62 -12.04 -10.86
N THR A 180 -0.93 -10.91 -10.89
CA THR A 180 -0.24 -10.48 -12.11
C THR A 180 0.75 -11.58 -12.50
N THR A 181 0.39 -12.36 -13.52
CA THR A 181 1.26 -13.38 -14.07
C THR A 181 2.45 -12.70 -14.70
N GLU A 182 3.63 -12.98 -14.19
CA GLU A 182 4.87 -12.55 -14.80
C GLU A 182 4.99 -13.20 -16.19
N ILE A 183 5.27 -12.39 -17.21
CA ILE A 183 5.35 -12.83 -18.59
C ILE A 183 6.79 -12.73 -19.06
N TRP A 184 7.38 -13.86 -19.37
CA TRP A 184 8.69 -13.99 -19.97
C TRP A 184 8.55 -13.98 -21.48
N VAL A 185 9.33 -13.13 -22.15
CA VAL A 185 9.25 -12.94 -23.59
C VAL A 185 10.59 -13.22 -24.22
N TYR A 186 10.60 -14.09 -25.22
CA TYR A 186 11.79 -14.56 -25.90
C TYR A 186 11.67 -14.38 -27.41
N LYS A 187 12.82 -14.22 -28.07
CA LYS A 187 13.00 -14.39 -29.52
C LYS A 187 13.82 -15.64 -29.76
N LYS A 188 13.56 -16.34 -30.87
CA LYS A 188 14.36 -17.50 -31.27
C LYS A 188 15.42 -17.04 -32.28
N LEU A 189 16.69 -17.27 -31.97
CA LEU A 189 17.86 -16.99 -32.82
C LEU A 189 18.74 -18.24 -32.80
N ASP A 190 19.03 -18.82 -33.97
CA ASP A 190 19.86 -20.02 -34.13
C ASP A 190 19.49 -21.16 -33.16
N ASP A 191 18.20 -21.50 -33.13
CA ASP A 191 17.59 -22.49 -32.25
C ASP A 191 17.67 -22.24 -30.74
N LYS A 192 18.14 -21.06 -30.32
CA LYS A 192 18.18 -20.64 -28.92
C LYS A 192 17.15 -19.56 -28.62
N PHE A 193 16.48 -19.67 -27.46
CA PHE A 193 15.59 -18.63 -26.96
C PHE A 193 16.39 -17.55 -26.26
N ILE A 194 16.42 -16.36 -26.86
CA ILE A 194 17.07 -15.17 -26.31
C ILE A 194 15.99 -14.28 -25.67
N ARG A 195 16.15 -14.01 -24.37
CA ARG A 195 15.21 -13.23 -23.56
C ARG A 195 15.28 -11.76 -24.01
N MET A 196 14.12 -11.14 -24.23
CA MET A 196 14.06 -9.86 -24.94
C MET A 196 14.54 -8.66 -24.10
N ASN A 197 14.36 -8.69 -22.78
CA ASN A 197 14.94 -7.75 -21.83
C ASN A 197 16.02 -8.47 -21.03
N SER A 198 17.30 -8.38 -21.39
CA SER A 198 18.38 -9.04 -20.63
C SER A 198 18.53 -8.50 -19.20
N ASN A 199 18.09 -7.26 -18.95
CA ASN A 199 18.37 -6.54 -17.70
C ASN A 199 17.22 -6.53 -16.68
N GLU A 200 16.04 -7.13 -16.96
CA GLU A 200 14.87 -7.14 -16.04
C GLU A 200 14.26 -8.54 -15.84
N THR A 201 13.72 -8.81 -14.65
CA THR A 201 12.92 -10.00 -14.33
C THR A 201 11.57 -10.00 -15.08
N GLY A 202 11.53 -10.54 -16.30
CA GLY A 202 10.28 -10.68 -17.07
C GLY A 202 9.50 -9.37 -17.24
N PHE A 203 8.25 -9.45 -17.70
CA PHE A 203 7.26 -8.39 -17.47
C PHE A 203 6.46 -8.79 -16.25
N SER A 204 6.35 -7.94 -15.23
CA SER A 204 5.63 -8.31 -13.99
C SER A 204 4.13 -8.55 -14.16
N SER A 205 3.55 -8.23 -15.33
CA SER A 205 2.17 -8.57 -15.67
C SER A 205 1.92 -8.68 -17.19
N LYS A 206 0.85 -9.37 -17.57
CA LYS A 206 0.28 -9.32 -18.94
C LYS A 206 -0.02 -7.91 -19.41
N HIS A 207 -0.42 -7.01 -18.51
CA HIS A 207 -0.73 -5.63 -18.86
C HIS A 207 0.52 -4.87 -19.30
N LEU A 208 1.61 -4.99 -18.57
CA LEU A 208 2.87 -4.35 -18.93
C LEU A 208 3.45 -4.95 -20.22
N ALA A 209 3.42 -6.28 -20.36
CA ALA A 209 3.83 -6.94 -21.60
C ALA A 209 2.99 -6.46 -22.80
N ALA A 210 1.66 -6.35 -22.65
CA ALA A 210 0.76 -5.85 -23.68
C ALA A 210 1.07 -4.40 -24.07
N LYS A 211 1.32 -3.53 -23.08
CA LYS A 211 1.64 -2.12 -23.29
C LYS A 211 2.97 -1.96 -24.02
N GLU A 212 4.03 -2.61 -23.53
CA GLU A 212 5.39 -2.47 -24.08
C GLU A 212 5.50 -3.06 -25.48
N LEU A 213 4.95 -4.26 -25.68
CA LEU A 213 5.00 -4.95 -26.97
C LEU A 213 3.93 -4.44 -27.96
N LYS A 214 3.07 -3.51 -27.53
CA LYS A 214 1.92 -3.01 -28.31
C LYS A 214 1.02 -4.15 -28.82
N LEU A 215 0.74 -5.12 -27.95
CA LEU A 215 -0.10 -6.30 -28.22
C LEU A 215 -1.37 -6.30 -27.35
N SER A 216 -2.41 -6.98 -27.82
CA SER A 216 -3.61 -7.17 -26.99
C SER A 216 -3.38 -8.23 -25.90
N HIS A 217 -4.06 -8.09 -24.76
CA HIS A 217 -4.08 -9.11 -23.69
C HIS A 217 -4.56 -10.48 -24.18
N LYS A 218 -5.52 -10.47 -25.12
CA LYS A 218 -6.07 -11.67 -25.74
C LYS A 218 -5.02 -12.39 -26.57
N THR A 219 -4.19 -11.65 -27.31
CA THR A 219 -3.08 -12.19 -28.08
C THR A 219 -2.07 -12.87 -27.15
N ILE A 220 -1.58 -12.16 -26.13
CA ILE A 220 -0.60 -12.74 -25.18
C ILE A 220 -1.19 -14.00 -24.55
N SER A 221 -2.44 -13.97 -24.09
CA SER A 221 -3.09 -15.13 -23.48
C SER A 221 -3.27 -16.31 -24.45
N LYS A 222 -3.48 -16.06 -25.74
CA LYS A 222 -3.63 -17.09 -26.77
C LYS A 222 -2.32 -17.86 -27.02
N PHE A 223 -1.18 -17.18 -26.92
CA PHE A 223 0.13 -17.77 -27.23
C PHE A 223 0.95 -18.14 -25.97
N LEU A 224 0.50 -17.74 -24.78
CA LEU A 224 1.17 -18.03 -23.51
C LEU A 224 1.37 -19.53 -23.28
N ASN A 225 2.61 -19.94 -23.02
CA ASN A 225 3.07 -21.32 -22.78
C ASN A 225 2.84 -22.29 -23.95
N THR A 226 2.37 -21.82 -25.11
CA THR A 226 2.02 -22.71 -26.23
C THR A 226 3.22 -23.19 -27.04
N HIS A 227 4.42 -22.64 -26.80
CA HIS A 227 5.62 -22.83 -27.63
C HIS A 227 5.44 -22.45 -29.10
N LYS A 228 4.35 -21.75 -29.44
CA LYS A 228 4.12 -21.18 -30.76
C LYS A 228 4.61 -19.75 -30.78
N ASP A 229 5.22 -19.37 -31.89
CA ASP A 229 5.63 -17.99 -32.09
C ASP A 229 4.40 -17.11 -32.41
N TYR A 230 4.52 -15.84 -32.07
CA TYR A 230 3.69 -14.79 -32.62
C TYR A 230 4.58 -13.62 -33.01
N LYS A 231 4.74 -13.40 -34.32
CA LYS A 231 5.63 -12.36 -34.87
C LYS A 231 7.07 -12.49 -34.34
N GLY A 232 7.56 -13.73 -34.22
CA GLY A 232 8.90 -14.02 -33.70
C GLY A 232 9.06 -13.86 -32.18
N LEU A 233 7.96 -13.67 -31.43
CA LEU A 233 7.95 -13.64 -29.97
C LEU A 233 7.32 -14.90 -29.39
N TYR A 234 7.88 -15.36 -28.27
CA TYR A 234 7.37 -16.48 -27.48
C TYR A 234 7.09 -16.00 -26.06
N PHE A 235 5.96 -16.45 -25.50
CA PHE A 235 5.43 -15.97 -24.23
C PHE A 235 5.36 -17.11 -23.22
N TYR A 236 5.90 -16.91 -22.03
CA TYR A 236 5.87 -17.91 -20.95
C TYR A 236 5.48 -17.30 -19.62
N SER A 237 4.75 -18.06 -18.79
CA SER A 237 4.45 -17.68 -17.40
C SER A 237 5.55 -18.10 -16.42
N ILE A 238 6.57 -18.81 -16.92
CA ILE A 238 7.75 -19.27 -16.20
C ILE A 238 8.99 -18.97 -17.05
N LYS A 239 10.15 -18.83 -16.40
CA LYS A 239 11.42 -18.65 -17.10
C LYS A 239 11.85 -19.98 -17.74
N LEU A 240 12.08 -19.96 -19.06
CA LEU A 240 12.84 -20.99 -19.78
C LEU A 240 14.34 -20.90 -19.47
#